data_AF-A0A1F8RLT2-F1
#
_entry.id   AF-A0A1F8RLT2-F1
#
_cell.length_a   1.000
_cell.length_b   1.000
_cell.length_c   1.000
_cell.angle_alpha   90.00
_cell.angle_beta   90.00
_cell.angle_gamma   90.00
#
_symmetry.space_group_name_H-M   'P 1'
#
loop_
_entity.id
_entity.type
_entity.pdbx_description
1 polymer ?
#
loop_
_entity_poly.entity_id
_entity_poly.type
_entity_poly.pdbx_seq_one_letter_code
_entity_poly.pdbx_strand_id
1 'polypeptide(L)'
;MLTRTKDGSEVWINVSILLLKAKRSQSPLIIHLIRDVTERRRVEGLARRAVDTLRELSTGPGQTARQAADPDTRPTPLPALSRRELEVLQLLASGLGTRQIAENLGVSPITARNHITHVVTKLGARNRLEAILYASRRRLI
;
A
#
# COMPACT_ATOMS: atom_id res chain seq x y z
N MET A 1 1.26 -0.35 11.81
CA MET A 1 2.34 -0.20 12.81
C MET A 1 2.37 -1.46 13.64
N LEU A 2 3.54 -2.05 13.89
CA LEU A 2 3.66 -3.14 14.85
C LEU A 2 3.74 -2.53 16.25
N THR A 3 2.93 -3.03 17.17
CA THR A 3 2.93 -2.61 18.57
C THR A 3 2.95 -3.82 19.48
N ARG A 4 3.34 -3.62 20.74
CA ARG A 4 3.35 -4.65 21.77
C ARG A 4 2.27 -4.30 22.79
N THR A 5 1.36 -5.23 23.05
CA THR A 5 0.34 -5.11 24.09
C THR A 5 0.93 -5.34 25.48
N LYS A 6 0.17 -5.03 26.54
CA LYS A 6 0.62 -5.18 27.94
C LYS A 6 0.95 -6.63 28.33
N ASP A 7 0.33 -7.61 27.67
CA ASP A 7 0.59 -9.04 27.86
C ASP A 7 1.80 -9.55 27.04
N GLY A 8 2.50 -8.67 26.32
CA GLY A 8 3.69 -9.00 25.54
C GLY A 8 3.42 -9.48 24.12
N SER A 9 2.16 -9.63 23.70
CA SER A 9 1.84 -10.07 22.34
C SER A 9 2.09 -8.96 21.30
N GLU A 10 2.51 -9.36 20.10
CA GLU A 10 2.78 -8.44 19.00
C GLU A 10 1.54 -8.29 18.11
N VAL A 11 1.03 -7.06 18.02
CA VAL A 11 -0.18 -6.74 17.27
C VAL A 11 0.13 -5.72 16.19
N TRP A 12 -0.23 -6.04 14.95
CA TRP A 12 -0.22 -5.06 13.86
C TRP A 12 -1.48 -4.22 13.97
N ILE A 13 -1.32 -2.95 14.31
CA ILE A 13 -2.43 -2.00 14.36
C ILE A 13 -2.37 -1.01 13.18
N ASN A 14 -3.54 -0.73 12.62
CA ASN A 14 -3.75 0.41 11.75
C ASN A 14 -4.38 1.54 12.58
N VAL A 15 -3.65 2.64 12.74
CA VAL A 15 -4.14 3.84 13.41
C VAL A 15 -4.54 4.85 12.35
N SER A 16 -5.83 5.16 12.30
CA SER A 16 -6.39 6.19 11.43
C SER A 16 -6.82 7.37 12.29
N ILE A 17 -6.39 8.57 11.93
CA ILE A 17 -6.78 9.80 12.61
C ILE A 17 -7.75 10.54 11.69
N LEU A 18 -8.97 10.76 12.20
CA LEU A 18 -10.04 11.49 11.53
C LEU A 18 -10.18 12.86 12.20
N LEU A 19 -10.24 13.91 11.38
CA LEU A 19 -10.47 15.28 11.81
C LEU A 19 -11.92 15.64 11.49
N LEU A 20 -12.74 15.85 12.52
CA LEU A 20 -14.15 16.23 12.36
C LEU A 20 -14.36 17.66 12.85
N LYS A 21 -14.91 18.51 11.99
CA LYS A 21 -15.42 19.81 12.43
C LYS A 21 -16.82 19.62 13.00
N ALA A 22 -16.99 19.83 14.30
CA ALA A 22 -18.30 19.78 14.93
C ALA A 22 -19.10 21.04 14.57
N LYS A 23 -20.34 20.90 14.06
CA LYS A 23 -21.22 22.05 13.74
C LYS A 23 -21.55 22.94 14.95
N ARG A 24 -21.34 22.46 16.19
CA ARG A 24 -21.65 23.16 17.45
C ARG A 24 -20.43 23.54 18.29
N SER A 25 -19.22 23.14 17.90
CA SER A 25 -17.98 23.44 18.65
C SER A 25 -16.93 23.98 17.69
N GLN A 26 -16.32 25.12 18.03
CA GLN A 26 -15.26 25.74 17.22
C GLN A 26 -13.96 24.91 17.21
N SER A 27 -13.82 23.92 18.10
CA SER A 27 -12.64 23.06 18.16
C SER A 27 -12.82 21.81 17.28
N PRO A 28 -11.87 21.50 16.38
CA PRO A 28 -11.91 20.27 15.60
C PRO A 28 -11.74 19.05 16.53
N LEU A 29 -12.62 18.07 16.38
CA LEU A 29 -12.53 16.77 17.04
C LEU A 29 -11.51 15.90 16.31
N ILE A 30 -10.62 15.26 17.07
CA ILE A 30 -9.69 14.26 16.57
C ILE A 30 -10.17 12.88 17.03
N ILE A 31 -10.58 12.03 16.09
CA ILE A 31 -10.95 10.64 16.37
C ILE A 31 -9.80 9.73 15.97
N HIS A 32 -9.31 8.96 16.94
CA HIS A 32 -8.35 7.88 16.72
C HIS A 32 -9.09 6.55 16.54
N LEU A 33 -9.05 5.98 15.35
CA LEU A 33 -9.53 4.63 15.08
C LEU A 33 -8.34 3.67 15.06
N ILE A 34 -8.35 2.70 15.98
CA ILE A 34 -7.31 1.68 16.08
C ILE A 34 -7.94 0.35 15.65
N ARG A 35 -7.41 -0.26 14.60
CA ARG A 35 -7.86 -1.56 14.11
C ARG A 35 -6.73 -2.57 14.18
N ASP A 36 -7.00 -3.73 14.76
CA ASP A 36 -6.13 -4.89 14.65
C ASP A 36 -6.17 -5.42 13.20
N VAL A 37 -4.99 -5.52 12.59
CA VAL A 37 -4.78 -6.05 11.24
C VAL A 37 -3.75 -7.18 11.25
N THR A 38 -3.51 -7.80 12.41
CA THR A 38 -2.53 -8.87 12.61
C THR A 38 -2.83 -10.08 11.73
N GLU A 39 -4.07 -10.56 11.73
CA GLU A 39 -4.48 -11.70 10.91
C GLU A 39 -4.29 -11.44 9.41
N ARG A 40 -4.67 -10.25 8.94
CA ARG A 40 -4.47 -9.84 7.55
C ARG A 40 -2.98 -9.80 7.17
N ARG A 41 -2.12 -9.30 8.07
CA ARG A 41 -0.66 -9.24 7.89
C ARG A 41 -0.01 -10.62 7.91
N ARG A 42 -0.53 -11.59 8.68
CA ARG A 42 0.00 -12.97 8.72
C ARG A 42 -0.13 -13.66 7.36
N VAL A 43 -1.30 -13.56 6.74
CA VAL A 43 -1.57 -14.17 5.42
C VAL A 43 -0.72 -13.53 4.31
N GLU A 44 -0.62 -12.19 4.30
CA GLU A 44 0.21 -11.48 3.31
C GLU A 44 1.71 -11.80 3.48
N GLY A 45 2.18 -11.98 4.71
CA GLY A 45 3.57 -12.34 5.00
C GLY A 45 3.94 -13.74 4.51
N LEU A 46 3.03 -14.71 4.68
CA LEU A 46 3.23 -16.08 4.20
C LEU A 46 3.31 -16.13 2.67
N ALA A 47 2.39 -15.45 1.99
CA ALA A 47 2.35 -15.39 0.53
C ALA A 47 3.62 -14.76 -0.06
N ARG A 48 4.12 -13.67 0.53
CA ARG A 48 5.39 -13.04 0.11
C ARG A 48 6.57 -13.99 0.22
N ARG A 49 6.72 -14.64 1.37
CA ARG A 49 7.82 -15.60 1.60
C ARG A 49 7.77 -16.76 0.61
N ALA A 50 6.59 -17.30 0.32
CA ALA A 50 6.44 -18.36 -0.67
C ALA A 50 6.88 -17.93 -2.08
N VAL A 51 6.54 -16.70 -2.50
CA VAL A 51 6.97 -16.14 -3.78
C VAL A 51 8.49 -15.93 -3.83
N ASP A 52 9.08 -15.43 -2.74
CA ASP A 52 10.52 -15.18 -2.66
C ASP A 52 11.31 -16.50 -2.72
N THR A 53 10.89 -17.52 -1.95
CA THR A 53 11.50 -18.86 -2.01
C THR A 53 11.37 -19.48 -3.40
N LEU A 54 10.22 -19.33 -4.07
CA LEU A 54 10.05 -19.84 -5.43
C LEU A 54 10.97 -19.13 -6.43
N ARG A 55 11.20 -17.82 -6.28
CA ARG A 55 12.16 -17.06 -7.10
C ARG A 55 13.60 -17.53 -6.88
N GLU A 56 14.01 -17.71 -5.63
CA GLU A 56 15.35 -18.19 -5.28
C GLU A 56 15.62 -19.58 -5.88
N LEU A 57 14.63 -20.47 -5.85
CA LEU A 57 14.72 -21.79 -6.48
C LEU A 57 14.73 -21.73 -8.02
N SER A 58 14.20 -20.66 -8.62
CA SER A 58 14.13 -20.48 -10.07
C SER A 58 15.41 -19.84 -10.67
N THR A 59 16.18 -19.11 -9.87
CA THR A 59 17.47 -18.53 -10.29
C THR A 59 18.65 -19.40 -9.86
N GLY A 60 19.00 -20.39 -10.69
CA GLY A 60 20.33 -21.01 -10.65
C GLY A 60 21.43 -20.04 -11.11
N PRO A 61 22.71 -20.27 -10.78
CA PRO A 61 23.82 -19.40 -11.16
C PRO A 61 24.12 -19.56 -12.66
N GLY A 62 23.47 -18.75 -13.51
CA GLY A 62 23.70 -18.87 -14.96
C GLY A 62 22.96 -17.91 -15.88
N GLN A 63 22.40 -16.79 -15.42
CA GLN A 63 21.70 -15.86 -16.31
C GLN A 63 22.06 -14.40 -16.01
N THR A 64 23.29 -14.00 -16.35
CA THR A 64 23.73 -12.60 -16.38
C THR A 64 23.76 -12.00 -17.79
N ALA A 65 23.35 -12.71 -18.84
CA ALA A 65 23.39 -12.15 -20.19
C ALA A 65 22.36 -12.77 -21.12
N ARG A 66 21.14 -12.21 -21.15
CA ARG A 66 20.31 -11.95 -22.36
C ARG A 66 18.88 -11.57 -21.99
N GLN A 67 18.32 -10.67 -22.82
CA GLN A 67 16.92 -10.19 -22.91
C GLN A 67 16.63 -8.95 -22.05
N ALA A 68 16.43 -7.71 -22.53
CA ALA A 68 16.30 -7.13 -23.88
C ALA A 68 15.45 -7.93 -24.87
N ALA A 69 14.18 -8.14 -24.53
CA ALA A 69 13.01 -8.09 -25.42
C ALA A 69 11.76 -8.56 -24.65
N ASP A 70 10.80 -7.65 -24.51
CA ASP A 70 9.41 -7.96 -24.14
C ASP A 70 8.71 -8.58 -25.37
N PRO A 71 8.06 -9.76 -25.23
CA PRO A 71 6.64 -9.82 -25.56
C PRO A 71 5.92 -10.96 -24.81
N ASP A 72 5.86 -10.92 -23.47
CA ASP A 72 4.90 -11.77 -22.76
C ASP A 72 4.46 -11.09 -21.46
N THR A 73 3.71 -9.99 -21.60
CA THR A 73 2.87 -9.47 -20.53
C THR A 73 1.72 -10.45 -20.29
N ARG A 74 2.03 -11.64 -19.76
CA ARG A 74 1.04 -12.39 -19.00
C ARG A 74 0.75 -11.54 -17.76
N PRO A 75 -0.50 -11.12 -17.53
CA PRO A 75 -0.82 -10.41 -16.31
C PRO A 75 -0.61 -11.40 -15.16
N THR A 76 0.53 -11.30 -14.47
CA THR A 76 0.64 -11.80 -13.11
C THR A 76 -0.58 -11.27 -12.37
N PRO A 77 -1.43 -12.13 -11.77
CA PRO A 77 -2.64 -11.69 -11.11
C PRO A 77 -2.25 -10.64 -10.08
N LEU A 78 -2.64 -9.39 -10.35
CA LEU A 78 -2.39 -8.32 -9.42
C LEU A 78 -3.20 -8.63 -8.16
N PRO A 79 -2.62 -8.53 -6.96
CA PRO A 79 -3.44 -8.54 -5.76
C PRO A 79 -4.43 -7.37 -5.88
N ALA A 80 -5.73 -7.70 -5.97
CA ALA A 80 -6.78 -6.72 -6.26
C ALA A 80 -6.65 -5.52 -5.30
N LEU A 81 -6.36 -4.34 -5.85
CA LEU A 81 -6.35 -3.11 -5.06
C LEU A 81 -7.74 -2.92 -4.48
N SER A 82 -7.81 -2.60 -3.19
CA SER A 82 -9.07 -2.17 -2.59
C SER A 82 -9.52 -0.86 -3.22
N ARG A 83 -10.81 -0.55 -3.16
CA ARG A 83 -11.37 0.72 -3.67
C ARG A 83 -10.59 1.94 -3.18
N ARG A 84 -10.18 1.92 -1.90
CA ARG A 84 -9.42 3.01 -1.29
C ARG A 84 -7.98 3.11 -1.80
N GLU A 85 -7.34 1.97 -2.09
CA GLU A 85 -6.00 1.94 -2.70
C GLU A 85 -6.03 2.45 -4.14
N LEU A 86 -7.09 2.12 -4.90
CA LEU A 86 -7.29 2.63 -6.25
C LEU A 86 -7.48 4.16 -6.26
N GLU A 87 -8.29 4.68 -5.34
CA GLU A 87 -8.53 6.12 -5.18
C GLU A 87 -7.21 6.87 -4.85
N VAL A 88 -6.39 6.34 -3.95
CA VAL A 88 -5.06 6.89 -3.64
C VAL A 88 -4.15 6.90 -4.87
N LEU A 89 -4.18 5.83 -5.66
CA LEU A 89 -3.38 5.69 -6.88
C LEU A 89 -3.82 6.68 -7.98
N GLN A 90 -5.12 6.93 -8.13
CA GLN A 90 -5.65 7.95 -9.05
C GLN A 90 -5.21 9.35 -8.63
N LEU A 91 -5.32 9.69 -7.35
CA LEU A 91 -4.88 11.01 -6.85
C LEU A 91 -3.36 11.22 -7.03
N LEU A 92 -2.56 10.16 -6.84
CA LEU A 92 -1.13 10.19 -7.13
C LEU A 92 -0.84 10.45 -8.61
N ALA A 93 -1.58 9.80 -9.52
CA ALA A 93 -1.41 9.99 -10.96
C ALA A 93 -1.84 11.39 -11.43
N SER A 94 -2.81 12.00 -10.75
CA SER A 94 -3.17 13.41 -10.92
C SER A 94 -2.13 14.39 -10.35
N GLY A 95 -1.00 13.90 -9.81
CA GLY A 95 0.11 14.72 -9.34
C GLY A 95 -0.02 15.25 -7.91
N LEU A 96 -1.01 14.79 -7.14
CA LEU A 96 -1.25 15.32 -5.80
C LEU A 96 -0.18 14.84 -4.81
N GLY A 97 0.23 15.76 -3.93
CA GLY A 97 1.10 15.47 -2.80
C GLY A 97 0.36 14.81 -1.63
N THR A 98 1.10 14.21 -0.68
CA THR A 98 0.52 13.49 0.47
C THR A 98 -0.47 14.31 1.30
N ARG A 99 -0.26 15.63 1.45
CA ARG A 99 -1.19 16.52 2.18
C ARG A 99 -2.50 16.71 1.42
N GLN A 100 -2.44 16.98 0.11
CA GLN A 100 -3.62 17.13 -0.74
C GLN A 100 -4.39 15.82 -0.83
N ILE A 101 -3.69 14.68 -0.94
CA ILE A 101 -4.30 13.35 -0.88
C ILE A 101 -5.01 13.15 0.46
N ALA A 102 -4.38 13.48 1.58
CA ALA A 102 -4.99 13.40 2.90
C ALA A 102 -6.29 14.24 3.00
N GLU A 103 -6.27 15.46 2.50
CA GLU A 103 -7.45 16.35 2.45
C GLU A 103 -8.57 15.77 1.60
N ASN A 104 -8.28 15.33 0.36
CA ASN A 104 -9.26 14.72 -0.53
C ASN A 104 -9.89 13.46 0.07
N LEU A 105 -9.09 12.70 0.81
CA LEU A 105 -9.51 11.46 1.44
C LEU A 105 -10.14 11.68 2.83
N GLY A 106 -10.07 12.87 3.42
CA GLY A 106 -10.56 13.14 4.78
C GLY A 106 -9.79 12.37 5.88
N VAL A 107 -8.50 12.10 5.66
CA VAL A 107 -7.63 11.36 6.60
C VAL A 107 -6.42 12.21 7.00
N SER A 108 -5.71 11.82 8.06
CA SER A 108 -4.44 12.50 8.38
C SER A 108 -3.35 12.27 7.33
N PRO A 109 -2.36 13.19 7.20
CA PRO A 109 -1.21 13.02 6.31
C PRO A 109 -0.41 11.73 6.53
N ILE A 110 -0.32 11.27 7.78
CA ILE A 110 0.38 10.01 8.10
C ILE A 110 -0.40 8.79 7.62
N THR A 111 -1.75 8.83 7.72
CA THR A 111 -2.62 7.78 7.18
C THR A 111 -2.54 7.75 5.64
N ALA A 112 -2.56 8.91 4.98
CA ALA A 112 -2.36 8.99 3.53
C ALA A 112 -0.99 8.43 3.11
N ARG A 113 0.09 8.76 3.85
CA ARG A 113 1.42 8.18 3.61
C ARG A 113 1.40 6.66 3.71
N ASN A 114 0.74 6.10 4.72
CA ASN A 114 0.61 4.65 4.88
C ASN A 114 -0.14 4.01 3.70
N HIS A 115 -1.23 4.63 3.24
CA HIS A 115 -1.95 4.18 2.05
C HIS A 115 -1.05 4.18 0.81
N ILE A 116 -0.28 5.25 0.58
CA ILE A 116 0.66 5.34 -0.55
C ILE A 116 1.70 4.21 -0.47
N THR A 117 2.31 4.00 0.70
CA THR A 117 3.29 2.92 0.89
C THR A 117 2.67 1.55 0.61
N HIS A 118 1.45 1.30 1.07
CA HIS A 118 0.74 0.04 0.82
C HIS A 118 0.47 -0.15 -0.68
N VAL A 119 0.00 0.87 -1.39
CA VAL A 119 -0.20 0.83 -2.86
C VAL A 119 1.10 0.51 -3.58
N VAL A 120 2.18 1.24 -3.30
CA VAL A 120 3.50 1.03 -3.92
C VAL A 120 3.99 -0.41 -3.69
N THR A 121 3.89 -0.88 -2.45
CA THR A 121 4.33 -2.23 -2.08
C THR A 121 3.47 -3.31 -2.75
N LYS A 122 2.15 -3.10 -2.82
CA LYS A 122 1.19 -4.06 -3.38
C LYS A 122 1.29 -4.16 -4.90
N LEU A 123 1.69 -3.08 -5.56
CA LEU A 123 2.03 -3.06 -6.99
C LEU A 123 3.45 -3.60 -7.27
N GLY A 124 4.24 -3.91 -6.24
CA GLY A 124 5.62 -4.35 -6.39
C GLY A 124 6.56 -3.26 -6.93
N ALA A 125 6.17 -1.99 -6.84
CA ALA A 125 6.95 -0.86 -7.29
C ALA A 125 7.96 -0.43 -6.24
N ARG A 126 9.11 0.12 -6.66
CA ARG A 126 10.17 0.64 -5.78
C ARG A 126 9.87 2.04 -5.28
N ASN A 127 9.09 2.81 -6.04
CA ASN A 127 8.69 4.16 -5.67
C ASN A 127 7.31 4.53 -6.26
N ARG A 128 6.79 5.69 -5.82
CA ARG A 128 5.47 6.19 -6.24
C ARG A 128 5.37 6.44 -7.75
N LEU A 129 6.44 6.87 -8.41
CA LEU A 129 6.42 7.15 -9.85
C LEU A 129 6.32 5.85 -10.64
N GLU A 130 7.11 4.85 -10.25
CA GLU A 130 7.04 3.49 -10.81
C GLU A 130 5.65 2.87 -10.59
N ALA A 131 5.03 3.08 -9.42
CA ALA A 131 3.67 2.62 -9.16
C ALA A 131 2.64 3.25 -10.12
N ILE A 132 2.74 4.55 -10.39
CA ILE A 132 1.87 5.26 -11.35
C ILE A 132 2.10 4.72 -12.77
N LEU A 133 3.35 4.60 -13.21
CA LEU A 133 3.69 4.10 -14.55
C LEU A 133 3.20 2.67 -14.75
N TYR A 134 3.38 1.82 -13.74
CA TYR A 134 2.90 0.45 -13.75
C TYR A 134 1.37 0.38 -13.88
N ALA A 135 0.66 1.21 -13.12
CA ALA A 135 -0.80 1.27 -13.15
C ALA A 135 -1.35 1.77 -14.49
N SER A 136 -0.72 2.79 -15.08
CA SER A 136 -1.10 3.34 -16.39
C SER A 136 -0.87 2.33 -17.52
N ARG A 137 0.29 1.65 -17.56
CA ARG A 137 0.58 0.59 -18.55
C ARG A 137 -0.45 -0.54 -18.52
N ARG A 138 -1.02 -0.82 -17.35
CA ARG A 138 -2.02 -1.87 -17.14
C ARG A 138 -3.46 -1.35 -17.15
N ARG A 139 -3.69 -0.09 -17.51
CA ARG A 139 -5.02 0.57 -17.58
C ARG A 139 -5.84 0.47 -16.29
N LEU A 140 -5.17 0.53 -15.13
CA LEU A 140 -5.83 0.62 -13.83
C LEU A 140 -6.30 2.05 -13.54
N ILE A 141 -5.64 3.02 -14.17
CA ILE A 141 -5.87 4.47 -14.11
C ILE A 141 -5.53 5.08 -15.47
#